data_AF-A0A356E7A7-F1
#
_entry.id   AF-A0A356E7A7-F1
#
_cell.length_a   1.000
_cell.length_b   1.000
_cell.length_c   1.000
_cell.angle_alpha   90.00
_cell.angle_beta   90.00
_cell.angle_gamma   90.00
#
_symmetry.space_group_name_H-M   'P 1'
#
loop_
_entity.id
_entity.type
_entity.pdbx_description
1 polymer ?
#
loop_
_entity_poly.entity_id
_entity_poly.type
_entity_poly.pdbx_seq_one_letter_code
_entity_poly.pdbx_strand_id
1 'polypeptide(L)'
;MEMTSTQRLILANQYKLMGLLDPDNAKKYQRLETIVKGGFSLELKELDKEFSDISETECRTVLGTLEMYNALQVSYNNLTDKSAVSSHR
;
A
#
# COMPACT_ATOMS: atom_id res chain seq x y z
N MET A 1 -11.62 -9.08 -6.55
CA MET A 1 -12.37 -7.84 -6.84
C MET A 1 -13.80 -8.10 -7.33
N GLU A 2 -14.80 -8.02 -6.43
CA GLU A 2 -16.21 -7.87 -6.85
C GLU A 2 -16.55 -6.39 -7.02
N MET A 3 -17.19 -6.03 -8.13
CA MET A 3 -17.55 -4.64 -8.45
C MET A 3 -18.93 -4.54 -9.06
N THR A 4 -19.65 -3.48 -8.70
CA THR A 4 -20.89 -3.08 -9.36
C THR A 4 -20.62 -2.57 -10.78
N SER A 5 -21.65 -2.59 -11.63
CA SER A 5 -21.56 -1.99 -12.98
C SER A 5 -21.20 -0.51 -12.95
N THR A 6 -21.64 0.24 -11.94
CA THR A 6 -21.29 1.66 -11.76
C THR A 6 -19.81 1.85 -11.45
N GLN A 7 -19.24 1.04 -10.55
CA GLN A 7 -17.80 1.09 -10.23
C GLN A 7 -16.94 0.75 -11.46
N ARG A 8 -17.36 -0.24 -12.26
CA ARG A 8 -16.67 -0.56 -13.52
C ARG A 8 -16.72 0.58 -14.52
N LEU A 9 -17.84 1.28 -14.64
CA LEU A 9 -17.96 2.46 -15.49
C LEU A 9 -17.02 3.59 -15.04
N ILE A 10 -16.94 3.83 -13.73
CA ILE A 10 -16.02 4.82 -13.15
C ILE A 10 -14.57 4.49 -13.50
N LEU A 11 -14.12 3.25 -13.23
CA LEU A 11 -12.75 2.82 -13.54
C LEU A 11 -12.44 2.88 -15.04
N ALA A 12 -13.37 2.47 -15.90
CA ALA A 12 -13.19 2.57 -17.34
C ALA A 12 -13.01 4.04 -17.79
N ASN A 13 -13.79 4.96 -17.23
CA ASN A 13 -13.64 6.39 -17.50
C ASN A 13 -12.29 6.94 -16.98
N GLN A 14 -11.84 6.49 -15.80
CA GLN A 14 -10.55 6.87 -15.24
C GLN A 14 -9.40 6.43 -16.14
N TYR A 15 -9.37 5.16 -16.58
CA TYR A 15 -8.33 4.69 -17.50
C TYR A 15 -8.33 5.45 -18.83
N LYS A 16 -9.51 5.79 -19.36
CA LYS A 16 -9.62 6.62 -20.55
C LYS A 16 -9.00 8.01 -20.33
N LEU A 17 -9.26 8.65 -19.19
CA LEU A 17 -8.66 9.94 -18.85
C LEU A 17 -7.14 9.83 -18.65
N MET A 18 -6.66 8.78 -17.99
CA MET A 18 -5.22 8.54 -17.80
C MET A 18 -4.49 8.40 -19.14
N GLY A 19 -5.08 7.71 -20.12
CA GLY A 19 -4.51 7.62 -21.47
C GLY A 19 -4.45 8.94 -22.22
N LEU A 20 -5.30 9.92 -21.88
CA LEU A 20 -5.24 11.27 -22.42
C LEU A 20 -4.20 12.14 -21.71
N LEU A 21 -4.01 11.95 -20.40
CA LEU A 21 -3.07 12.71 -19.58
C LEU A 21 -1.63 12.21 -19.70
N ASP A 22 -1.45 10.92 -19.96
CA ASP A 22 -0.16 10.22 -20.02
C ASP A 22 -0.14 9.32 -21.27
N PRO A 23 0.11 9.91 -22.47
CA PRO A 23 0.04 9.19 -23.74
C PRO A 23 1.09 8.07 -23.87
N ASP A 24 2.24 8.21 -23.21
CA ASP A 24 3.31 7.22 -23.23
C ASP A 24 2.85 5.88 -22.64
N ASN A 25 1.94 5.94 -21.65
CA ASN A 25 1.32 4.77 -21.04
C ASN A 25 -0.09 4.46 -21.57
N ALA A 26 -0.57 5.12 -22.62
CA ALA A 26 -1.94 4.98 -23.12
C ALA A 26 -2.34 3.52 -23.42
N LYS A 27 -1.42 2.71 -23.97
CA LYS A 27 -1.66 1.27 -24.23
C LYS A 27 -1.95 0.47 -22.96
N LYS A 28 -1.26 0.80 -21.86
CA LYS A 28 -1.49 0.17 -20.55
C LYS A 28 -2.89 0.48 -20.07
N TYR A 29 -3.29 1.76 -20.10
CA TYR A 29 -4.62 2.17 -19.64
C TYR A 29 -5.74 1.63 -20.53
N GLN A 30 -5.57 1.59 -21.85
CA GLN A 30 -6.54 0.98 -22.77
C GLN A 30 -6.75 -0.51 -22.51
N ARG A 31 -5.68 -1.24 -22.15
CA ARG A 31 -5.79 -2.65 -21.74
C ARG A 31 -6.61 -2.78 -20.44
N LEU A 32 -6.35 -1.93 -19.45
CA LEU A 32 -7.08 -1.93 -18.17
C LEU A 32 -8.55 -1.53 -18.34
N GLU A 33 -8.85 -0.55 -19.19
CA GLU A 33 -10.22 -0.18 -19.58
C GLU A 33 -10.96 -1.39 -20.19
N THR A 34 -10.29 -2.13 -21.07
CA THR A 34 -10.83 -3.32 -21.72
C THR A 34 -11.13 -4.43 -20.71
N ILE A 35 -10.21 -4.68 -19.77
CA ILE A 35 -10.37 -5.68 -18.70
C ILE A 35 -11.60 -5.34 -17.84
N VAL A 36 -11.73 -4.09 -17.41
CA VAL A 36 -12.85 -3.65 -16.56
C VAL A 36 -14.18 -3.69 -17.31
N LYS A 37 -14.23 -3.23 -18.57
CA LYS A 37 -15.46 -3.29 -19.40
C LYS A 37 -15.86 -4.72 -19.72
N GLY A 38 -14.89 -5.57 -20.06
CA GLY A 38 -15.09 -6.98 -20.42
C GLY A 38 -15.39 -7.88 -19.22
N GLY A 39 -15.08 -7.43 -18.00
CA GLY A 39 -15.28 -8.22 -16.78
C GLY A 39 -14.40 -9.46 -16.73
N PHE A 40 -13.16 -9.38 -17.22
CA PHE A 40 -12.25 -10.52 -17.27
C PHE A 40 -11.79 -10.89 -15.86
N SER A 41 -12.41 -11.94 -15.30
CA SER A 41 -12.31 -12.27 -13.88
C SER A 41 -10.89 -12.64 -13.43
N LEU A 42 -10.09 -13.28 -14.29
CA LEU A 42 -8.71 -13.64 -13.99
C LEU A 42 -7.86 -12.38 -13.84
N GLU A 43 -7.91 -11.47 -14.81
CA GLU A 43 -7.16 -10.22 -14.82
C GLU A 43 -7.61 -9.29 -13.69
N LEU A 44 -8.90 -9.24 -13.39
CA LEU A 44 -9.43 -8.50 -12.24
C LEU A 44 -8.91 -9.06 -10.91
N LYS A 45 -8.72 -10.38 -10.81
CA LYS A 45 -8.11 -11.01 -9.62
C LYS A 45 -6.62 -10.70 -9.51
N GLU A 46 -5.90 -10.60 -10.62
CA GLU A 46 -4.50 -10.18 -10.58
C GLU A 46 -4.35 -8.71 -10.15
N LEU A 47 -5.23 -7.82 -10.62
CA LEU A 47 -5.26 -6.42 -10.16
C LEU A 47 -5.55 -6.32 -8.65
N ASP A 48 -6.41 -7.18 -8.13
CA ASP A 48 -6.75 -7.25 -6.69
C ASP A 48 -5.51 -7.50 -5.81
N LYS A 49 -4.50 -8.21 -6.32
CA LYS A 49 -3.27 -8.52 -5.57
C LYS A 49 -2.34 -7.33 -5.41
N GLU A 50 -2.50 -6.28 -6.21
CA GLU A 50 -1.74 -5.04 -6.03
C GLU A 50 -2.22 -4.25 -4.80
N PHE A 51 -3.42 -4.57 -4.29
CA PHE A 51 -3.93 -4.01 -3.05
C PHE A 51 -3.48 -4.86 -1.87
N SER A 52 -2.73 -4.25 -0.96
CA SER A 52 -2.38 -4.84 0.32
C SER A 52 -3.13 -4.14 1.44
N ASP A 53 -3.72 -4.90 2.34
CA ASP A 53 -4.33 -4.38 3.56
C ASP A 53 -3.42 -4.64 4.76
N ILE A 54 -3.16 -3.59 5.55
CA ILE A 54 -2.52 -3.68 6.86
C ILE A 54 -3.52 -3.09 7.85
N SER A 55 -3.84 -3.86 8.90
CA SER A 55 -4.82 -3.40 9.89
C SER A 55 -4.27 -2.22 10.70
N GLU A 56 -5.18 -1.39 11.21
CA GLU A 56 -4.80 -0.30 12.11
C GLU A 56 -4.04 -0.82 13.35
N THR A 57 -4.44 -1.99 13.86
CA THR A 57 -3.77 -2.63 14.99
C THR A 57 -2.33 -3.01 14.66
N GLU A 58 -2.07 -3.59 13.49
CA GLU A 58 -0.71 -3.91 13.05
C GLU A 58 0.13 -2.64 12.87
N CYS A 59 -0.43 -1.60 12.25
CA CYS A 59 0.21 -0.29 12.15
C CYS A 59 0.59 0.27 13.52
N ARG A 60 -0.31 0.20 14.50
CA ARG A 60 -0.07 0.64 15.88
C ARG A 60 1.00 -0.20 16.58
N THR A 61 1.03 -1.51 16.35
CA THR A 61 2.08 -2.39 16.88
C THR A 61 3.46 -2.01 16.34
N VAL A 62 3.58 -1.76 15.03
CA VAL A 62 4.84 -1.31 14.43
C VAL A 62 5.29 0.01 15.06
N LEU A 63 4.41 1.00 15.12
CA LEU A 63 4.71 2.30 15.73
C LEU A 63 5.08 2.18 17.21
N GLY A 64 4.32 1.41 17.98
CA GLY A 64 4.59 1.18 19.40
C GLY A 64 5.92 0.47 19.65
N THR A 65 6.30 -0.44 18.75
CA THR A 65 7.61 -1.11 18.81
C THR A 65 8.75 -0.12 18.54
N LEU A 66 8.62 0.71 17.50
CA LEU A 66 9.61 1.76 17.20
C LEU A 66 9.75 2.75 18.37
N GLU A 67 8.64 3.17 18.96
CA GLU A 67 8.64 4.10 20.11
C GLU A 67 9.27 3.45 21.35
N MET A 68 9.01 2.18 21.60
CA MET A 68 9.65 1.43 22.68
C MET A 68 11.17 1.40 22.52
N TYR A 69 11.68 1.10 21.31
CA TYR A 69 13.13 1.11 21.05
C TYR A 69 13.73 2.51 21.17
N ASN A 70 13.00 3.55 20.73
CA ASN A 70 13.41 4.94 20.93
C ASN A 70 13.54 5.27 22.42
N ALA A 71 12.52 4.95 23.22
CA ALA A 71 12.52 5.18 24.66
C ALA A 71 13.65 4.42 25.38
N LEU A 72 13.91 3.16 24.99
CA LEU A 72 15.04 2.38 25.50
C LEU A 72 16.38 3.03 25.17
N GLN A 73 16.57 3.50 23.94
CA GLN A 73 17.82 4.12 23.51
C GLN A 73 18.07 5.45 24.24
N VAL A 74 17.04 6.30 24.37
CA VAL A 74 17.12 7.56 25.12
C VAL A 74 17.44 7.28 26.58
N SER A 75 16.76 6.30 27.20
CA SER A 75 17.00 5.92 28.58
C SER A 75 18.43 5.43 28.78
N TYR A 76 18.92 4.56 27.90
CA TYR A 76 20.30 4.08 27.91
C TYR A 76 21.32 5.21 27.77
N ASN A 77 21.07 6.17 26.87
CA ASN A 77 21.95 7.32 26.67
C ASN A 77 22.10 8.16 27.95
N ASN A 78 21.01 8.28 28.71
CA ASN A 78 20.94 9.08 29.94
C ASN A 78 21.44 8.34 31.21
N LEU A 79 21.74 7.04 31.15
CA LEU A 79 22.30 6.32 32.30
C LEU A 79 23.70 6.84 32.66
N THR A 80 23.93 7.08 33.95
CA THR A 80 25.23 7.49 34.51
C THR A 80 26.22 6.34 34.56
N ASP A 81 25.75 5.11 34.82
CA ASP A 81 26.52 3.88 34.74
C ASP A 81 25.86 2.92 33.76
N LYS A 82 26.64 2.47 32.78
CA LYS A 82 26.22 1.58 31.67
C LYS A 82 26.90 0.21 31.76
N SER A 83 27.65 -0.06 32.83
CA SER A 83 28.45 -1.29 32.99
C SER A 83 27.63 -2.58 32.89
N ALA A 84 26.36 -2.56 33.31
CA ALA A 84 25.46 -3.71 33.32
C ALA A 84 24.62 -3.86 32.03
N VAL A 85 24.68 -2.92 31.08
CA VAL A 85 23.80 -2.90 29.90
C VAL A 85 24.59 -2.57 28.65
N SER A 86 24.52 -3.44 27.63
CA SER A 86 25.17 -3.18 26.34
C SER A 86 24.32 -2.30 25.44
N SER A 87 24.94 -1.36 24.73
CA SER A 87 24.28 -0.61 23.66
C SER A 87 23.78 -1.57 22.58
N HIS A 88 22.55 -1.36 22.10
CA HIS A 88 22.07 -2.02 20.89
C HIS A 88 22.86 -1.48 19.67
N ARG A 89 23.25 -2.36 18.74
CA ARG A 89 23.95 -1.99 17.49
C ARG A 89 22.97 -1.93 16.33
#